data_AF-A0A2V9C915-F1
#
_entry.id   AF-A0A2V9C915-F1
#
_cell.length_a   1.000
_cell.length_b   1.000
_cell.length_c   1.000
_cell.angle_alpha   90.00
_cell.angle_beta   90.00
_cell.angle_gamma   90.00
#
_symmetry.space_group_name_H-M   'P 1'
#
loop_
_entity.id
_entity.type
_entity.pdbx_description
1 polymer ?
#
loop_
_entity_poly.entity_id
_entity_poly.type
_entity_poly.pdbx_seq_one_letter_code
_entity_poly.pdbx_strand_id
1 'polypeptide(L)' 'MARLEKNIPNPVIGWWEYHTTTTQLAEIANKTRPGLLIVYHRGVGPPGHEIPDAQYLTEIQRTYHGNVVIGQDLDVY' A
#
# COMPACT_ATOMS: atom_id res chain seq x y z
N MET A 1 10.90 13.23 -43.47
CA MET A 1 11.35 12.67 -42.19
C MET A 1 11.63 13.81 -41.22
N ALA A 2 10.75 14.02 -40.24
CA ALA A 2 11.01 14.66 -38.94
C ALA A 2 9.66 14.75 -38.21
N ARG A 3 9.40 13.78 -37.31
CA ARG A 3 8.24 13.82 -36.41
C ARG A 3 8.65 14.70 -35.23
N LEU A 4 7.95 15.82 -35.04
CA LEU A 4 8.10 16.68 -33.87
C LEU A 4 7.50 15.96 -32.65
N GLU A 5 8.34 15.26 -31.91
CA GLU A 5 7.99 14.76 -30.57
C GLU A 5 8.06 15.95 -29.61
N LYS A 6 6.88 16.49 -29.28
CA LYS A 6 6.75 17.47 -28.20
C LYS A 6 7.15 16.78 -26.90
N ASN A 7 8.26 17.23 -26.31
CA ASN A 7 8.59 17.00 -24.90
C ASN A 7 7.48 17.61 -24.03
N ILE A 8 6.45 16.82 -23.74
CA ILE A 8 5.46 17.15 -22.73
C ILE A 8 6.05 16.63 -21.40
N PRO A 9 6.42 17.50 -20.44
CA PRO A 9 6.80 17.03 -19.11
C PRO A 9 5.63 16.25 -18.53
N ASN A 10 5.88 14.99 -18.18
CA ASN A 10 4.91 14.11 -17.54
C ASN A 10 4.41 14.78 -16.24
N PRO A 11 3.12 15.12 -16.10
CA PRO A 11 2.61 15.66 -14.85
C PRO A 11 2.43 14.51 -13.86
N VAL A 12 3.55 13.98 -13.36
CA VAL A 12 3.56 13.13 -12.15
C VAL A 12 3.33 14.05 -10.95
N ILE A 13 2.11 14.54 -10.82
CA ILE A 13 1.55 14.86 -9.51
C ILE A 13 1.30 13.48 -8.89
N GLY A 14 2.15 13.08 -7.95
CA GLY A 14 2.16 11.73 -7.41
C GLY A 14 0.93 11.45 -6.56
N TRP A 15 -0.05 10.73 -7.12
CA TRP A 15 -1.25 10.26 -6.40
C TRP A 15 -0.93 9.47 -5.11
N TRP A 16 0.31 8.99 -4.97
CA TRP A 16 0.86 8.32 -3.79
C TRP A 16 0.96 9.21 -2.54
N GLU A 17 0.98 10.55 -2.70
CA GLU A 17 1.13 11.50 -1.59
C GLU A 17 -0.10 11.55 -0.66
N TYR A 18 -1.26 11.10 -1.16
CA TYR A 18 -2.53 11.16 -0.42
C TYR A 18 -2.98 9.80 0.12
N HIS A 19 -2.08 8.84 0.27
CA HIS A 19 -2.35 7.51 0.81
C HIS A 19 -1.59 7.26 2.11
N THR A 20 -2.13 6.38 2.97
CA THR A 20 -1.42 5.92 4.17
C THR A 20 -0.41 4.83 3.78
N THR A 21 0.86 5.06 4.08
CA THR A 21 1.92 4.07 3.89
C THR A 21 1.85 2.94 4.93
N THR A 22 2.46 1.79 4.66
CA THR A 22 2.55 0.66 5.61
C THR A 22 3.24 1.05 6.92
N THR A 23 4.28 1.87 6.87
CA THR A 23 4.94 2.44 8.06
C THR A 23 3.99 3.30 8.88
N GLN A 24 3.27 4.23 8.24
CA GLN A 24 2.31 5.10 8.93
C GLN A 24 1.15 4.28 9.55
N LEU A 25 0.67 3.27 8.83
CA LEU A 25 -0.37 2.38 9.36
C LEU A 25 0.12 1.61 10.59
N ALA A 26 1.36 1.09 10.56
CA ALA A 26 1.96 0.42 11.71
C ALA A 26 2.12 1.37 12.91
N GLU A 27 2.50 2.64 12.69
CA GLU A 27 2.58 3.67 13.73
C GLU A 27 1.20 3.94 14.37
N ILE A 28 0.14 4.04 13.56
CA ILE A 28 -1.23 4.22 14.05
C ILE A 28 -1.68 3.00 14.86
N ALA A 29 -1.40 1.79 14.37
CA ALA A 29 -1.74 0.54 15.05
C ALA A 29 -0.99 0.39 16.39
N ASN A 30 0.27 0.80 16.46
CA ASN A 30 1.04 0.82 17.72
C ASN A 30 0.46 1.79 18.76
N LYS A 31 -0.06 2.95 18.33
CA LYS A 31 -0.70 3.93 19.22
C LYS A 31 -2.07 3.48 19.72
N THR A 32 -2.86 2.87 18.83
CA THR A 32 -4.26 2.51 19.11
C THR A 32 -4.42 1.12 19.72
N ARG A 33 -3.45 0.22 19.48
CA ARG A 33 -3.41 -1.16 19.99
C ARG A 33 -4.70 -1.95 19.70
N PRO A 34 -5.08 -2.13 18.43
CA PRO A 34 -6.25 -2.91 18.09
C PRO A 34 -6.02 -4.40 18.41
N GLY A 35 -7.10 -5.14 18.68
CA GLY A 35 -7.06 -6.59 18.82
C GLY A 35 -6.74 -7.32 17.50
N LEU A 36 -7.09 -6.70 16.38
CA LEU A 36 -6.79 -7.13 15.01
C LEU A 36 -6.66 -5.92 14.08
N LEU A 37 -5.58 -5.87 13.31
CA LEU A 37 -5.36 -4.91 12.22
C LEU A 37 -5.69 -5.58 10.87
N ILE A 38 -6.66 -5.05 10.14
CA ILE A 38 -7.03 -5.52 8.80
C ILE A 38 -6.50 -4.52 7.78
N VAL A 39 -5.62 -4.96 6.88
CA VAL A 39 -5.05 -4.12 5.82
C VAL A 39 -5.92 -4.23 4.57
N TYR A 40 -6.50 -3.12 4.14
CA TYR A 40 -7.41 -3.05 2.99
C TYR A 40 -7.11 -1.83 2.10
N HIS A 41 -7.71 -1.78 0.90
CA HIS A 41 -7.55 -0.68 -0.08
C HIS A 41 -6.07 -0.38 -0.41
N ARG A 42 -5.35 -1.42 -0.81
CA ARG A 42 -3.91 -1.40 -1.10
C ARG A 42 -3.60 -1.23 -2.59
N GLY A 43 -2.39 -0.80 -2.90
CA GLY A 43 -1.87 -0.85 -4.26
C GLY A 43 -1.75 -2.31 -4.74
N VAL A 44 -2.02 -2.56 -6.00
CA VAL A 44 -1.91 -3.91 -6.58
C VAL A 44 -0.67 -4.08 -7.45
N GLY A 45 0.09 -3.02 -7.73
CA GLY A 45 1.19 -3.04 -8.70
C GLY A 45 0.69 -3.03 -10.16
N PRO A 46 1.58 -2.91 -11.15
CA PRO A 46 1.21 -3.05 -12.55
C PRO A 46 0.93 -4.53 -12.89
N PRO A 47 0.12 -4.82 -13.93
CA PRO A 47 -0.16 -6.20 -14.35
C PRO A 47 1.12 -7.02 -14.60
N GLY A 48 1.19 -8.23 -14.05
CA GLY A 48 2.36 -9.12 -14.12
C GLY A 48 3.48 -8.79 -13.12
N HIS A 49 3.30 -7.73 -12.33
CA HIS A 49 4.18 -7.34 -11.23
C HIS A 49 3.33 -6.95 -10.01
N GLU A 50 2.38 -7.82 -9.67
CA GLU A 50 1.49 -7.59 -8.57
C GLU A 50 2.27 -7.56 -7.24
N ILE A 51 1.87 -6.67 -6.33
CA ILE A 51 2.49 -6.58 -5.01
C ILE A 51 1.90 -7.70 -4.14
N PRO A 52 2.70 -8.66 -3.66
CA PRO A 52 2.18 -9.79 -2.91
C PRO A 52 1.77 -9.39 -1.48
N ASP A 53 0.75 -10.07 -0.94
CA ASP A 53 0.26 -9.93 0.44
C ASP A 53 1.38 -9.96 1.47
N ALA A 54 2.32 -10.88 1.30
CA ALA A 54 3.46 -11.06 2.19
C ALA A 54 4.33 -9.81 2.30
N GLN A 55 4.40 -8.96 1.25
CA GLN A 55 5.16 -7.73 1.30
C GLN A 55 4.52 -6.73 2.28
N TYR A 56 3.20 -6.52 2.19
CA TYR A 56 2.47 -5.64 3.11
C TYR A 56 2.58 -6.10 4.56
N LEU A 57 2.41 -7.41 4.78
CA LEU A 57 2.56 -8.01 6.12
C LEU A 57 3.97 -7.78 6.65
N THR A 58 4.99 -8.09 5.85
CA THR A 58 6.40 -7.92 6.24
C THR A 58 6.70 -6.46 6.60
N GLU A 59 6.23 -5.50 5.80
CA GLU A 59 6.47 -4.07 6.04
C GLU A 59 5.83 -3.58 7.34
N ILE A 60 4.58 -3.94 7.61
CA ILE A 60 3.87 -3.56 8.85
C ILE A 60 4.49 -4.25 10.07
N GLN A 61 4.83 -5.54 9.93
CA GLN A 61 5.38 -6.36 11.02
C GLN A 61 6.81 -5.98 11.43
N ARG A 62 7.49 -5.11 10.67
CA ARG A 62 8.78 -4.53 11.09
C ARG A 62 8.66 -3.79 12.42
N THR A 63 7.52 -3.17 12.70
CA THR A 63 7.32 -2.36 13.91
C THR A 63 6.02 -2.63 14.66
N TYR A 64 5.00 -3.20 14.01
CA TYR A 64 3.76 -3.60 14.68
C TYR A 64 3.74 -5.12 14.93
N HIS A 65 3.66 -5.52 16.19
CA HIS A 65 3.71 -6.94 16.60
C HIS A 65 2.35 -7.52 17.03
N GLY A 66 1.26 -6.78 16.81
CA GLY A 66 -0.10 -7.29 17.03
C GLY A 66 -0.59 -8.15 15.86
N ASN A 67 -1.81 -8.67 15.98
CA ASN A 67 -2.42 -9.48 14.93
C ASN A 67 -2.70 -8.61 13.70
N VAL A 68 -2.19 -9.02 12.54
CA VAL A 68 -2.40 -8.33 11.27
C VAL A 68 -2.76 -9.32 10.18
N VAL A 69 -3.75 -8.96 9.36
CA VAL A 69 -4.22 -9.73 8.22
C VAL A 69 -4.40 -8.83 7.00
N ILE A 70 -4.32 -9.42 5.81
CA ILE A 70 -4.72 -8.76 4.58
C ILE A 70 -6.20 -9.06 4.35
N GLY A 71 -7.03 -8.01 4.28
CA GLY A 71 -8.45 -8.15 3.98
C GLY A 71 -8.67 -8.58 2.54
N GLN A 72 -9.45 -9.65 2.34
CA GLN A 72 -9.94 -10.08 1.04
C GLN A 72 -11.45 -9.83 0.94
N ASP A 73 -11.93 -9.69 -0.29
CA ASP A 73 -13.36 -9.58 -0.54
C ASP A 73 -14.09 -10.80 0.05
N LEU A 74 -15.16 -10.53 0.80
CA LEU A 74 -16.04 -11.52 1.44
C LEU A 74 -15.46 -12.27 2.66
N ASP A 75 -14.26 -11.92 3.12
CA ASP A 75 -13.74 -12.45 4.39
C ASP A 75 -14.54 -11.96 5.61
N VAL A 76 -14.55 -12.77 6.67
CA VAL A 76 -15.16 -12.47 7.98
C VAL A 76 -14.12 -12.66 9.07
N TYR A 77 -13.96 -11.66 9.95
CA TYR A 77 -12.93 -11.58 10.99
C TYR A 77 -13.52 -11.35 12.38
#